data_AF-A0A7Z9M716-F1
#
_entry.id   AF-A0A7Z9M716-F1
#
_cell.length_a   1.000
_cell.length_b   1.000
_cell.length_c   1.000
_cell.angle_alpha   90.00
_cell.angle_beta   90.00
_cell.angle_gamma   90.00
#
_symmetry.space_group_name_H-M   'P 1'
#
loop_
_entity.id
_entity.type
_entity.pdbx_description
1 polymer ?
#
loop_
_entity_poly.entity_id
_entity_poly.type
_entity_poly.pdbx_seq_one_letter_code
_entity_poly.pdbx_strand_id
1 'polypeptide(L)'
;KKSENYLTDKSDFRGQDGPMKTAISPTEDEIFNAFRSSGEALGYAYRGDYNGSEQEGVARMQFTTAEGRRQSTAVAFLHPALKR
;
A
#
# COMPACT_ATOMS: atom_id res chain seq x y z
N LYS A 1 8.58 9.35 -2.50
CA LYS A 1 7.47 10.30 -2.73
C LYS A 1 7.22 10.65 -4.20
N LYS A 2 8.16 11.24 -4.96
CA LYS A 2 7.92 11.67 -6.38
C LYS A 2 7.23 10.63 -7.28
N SER A 3 7.61 9.36 -7.12
CA SER A 3 7.07 8.27 -7.94
C SER A 3 5.72 7.72 -7.46
N GLU A 4 5.39 7.89 -6.18
CA GLU A 4 4.27 7.21 -5.52
C GLU A 4 3.01 8.09 -5.46
N ASN A 5 1.87 7.44 -5.63
CA ASN A 5 0.55 7.94 -5.24
C ASN A 5 -0.14 6.88 -4.37
N TYR A 6 -0.12 7.08 -3.06
CA TYR A 6 -0.73 6.18 -2.09
C TYR A 6 -2.21 6.54 -1.91
N LEU A 7 -3.08 5.65 -2.38
CA LEU A 7 -4.52 5.91 -2.48
C LEU A 7 -5.27 5.82 -1.14
N THR A 8 -4.56 5.65 -0.03
CA THR A 8 -5.14 5.58 1.32
C THR A 8 -4.91 6.91 2.05
N ASP A 9 -4.20 6.91 3.18
CA ASP A 9 -4.04 8.10 4.00
C ASP A 9 -2.81 8.92 3.62
N LYS A 10 -2.93 10.24 3.78
CA LYS A 10 -1.80 11.16 3.64
C LYS A 10 -0.90 11.03 4.87
N SER A 11 0.41 10.99 4.64
CA SER A 11 1.39 11.10 5.71
C SER A 11 2.69 11.70 5.21
N ASP A 12 3.57 12.06 6.14
CA ASP A 12 4.91 12.59 5.85
C ASP A 12 5.86 11.53 5.26
N PHE A 13 5.42 10.30 5.06
CA PHE A 13 6.24 9.22 4.50
C PHE A 13 5.82 8.84 3.08
N ARG A 14 4.61 9.21 2.65
CA ARG A 14 3.99 8.74 1.40
C ARG A 14 3.95 9.83 0.33
N GLY A 15 3.96 9.43 -0.94
CA GLY A 15 3.67 10.34 -2.06
C GLY A 15 2.20 10.23 -2.47
N GLN A 16 1.55 11.35 -2.82
CA GLN A 16 0.14 11.38 -3.26
C GLN A 16 -0.06 11.76 -4.73
N ASP A 17 0.99 12.23 -5.40
CA ASP A 17 0.87 12.86 -6.73
C ASP A 17 1.74 12.15 -7.78
N GLY A 18 2.40 11.06 -7.40
CA GLY A 18 3.22 10.28 -8.32
C GLY A 18 2.39 9.43 -9.30
N PRO A 19 2.99 8.98 -10.40
CA PRO A 19 2.27 8.19 -11.40
C PRO A 19 2.01 6.74 -10.96
N MET A 20 2.77 6.20 -9.99
CA MET A 20 2.60 4.82 -9.53
C MET A 20 1.64 4.76 -8.35
N LYS A 21 0.43 4.25 -8.62
CA LYS A 21 -0.61 4.08 -7.60
C LYS A 21 -0.32 2.86 -6.70
N THR A 22 -0.40 3.04 -5.39
CA THR A 22 -0.30 1.99 -4.37
C THR A 22 -1.52 2.07 -3.44
N ALA A 23 -2.00 0.92 -2.95
CA ALA A 23 -3.18 0.85 -2.09
C ALA A 23 -3.08 -0.34 -1.14
N ILE A 24 -3.85 -0.31 -0.05
CA ILE A 24 -4.11 -1.50 0.76
C ILE A 24 -5.01 -2.47 -0.03
N SER A 25 -4.82 -3.77 0.14
CA SER A 25 -5.73 -4.75 -0.47
C SER A 25 -7.19 -4.52 -0.02
N PRO A 26 -8.15 -4.45 -0.96
CA PRO A 26 -9.56 -4.25 -0.63
C PRO A 26 -10.25 -5.53 -0.14
N THR A 27 -9.57 -6.68 -0.14
CA THR A 27 -10.15 -7.96 0.26
C THR A 27 -10.52 -7.97 1.75
N GLU A 28 -11.74 -8.33 2.11
CA GLU A 28 -12.21 -8.31 3.51
C GLU A 28 -12.21 -9.69 4.20
N ASP A 29 -11.34 -10.60 3.76
CA ASP A 29 -11.26 -11.95 4.33
C ASP A 29 -10.89 -11.92 5.83
N GLU A 30 -11.60 -12.73 6.62
CA GLU A 30 -11.43 -12.83 8.07
C GLU A 30 -10.01 -13.28 8.47
N ILE A 31 -9.28 -13.96 7.58
CA ILE A 31 -7.91 -14.39 7.82
C ILE A 31 -6.97 -13.22 8.16
N PHE A 32 -7.23 -12.03 7.62
CA PHE A 32 -6.43 -10.85 7.91
C PHE A 32 -6.60 -10.38 9.36
N ASN A 33 -7.83 -10.43 9.86
CA ASN A 33 -8.13 -10.07 11.24
C ASN A 33 -7.56 -11.13 12.19
N ALA A 34 -7.72 -12.42 11.87
CA ALA A 34 -7.13 -13.50 12.64
C ALA A 34 -5.59 -13.40 12.71
N PHE A 35 -4.93 -13.11 11.58
CA PHE A 35 -3.48 -12.92 11.54
C PHE A 35 -3.05 -11.72 12.38
N ARG A 36 -3.71 -10.56 12.23
CA ARG A 36 -3.46 -9.38 13.05
C ARG A 36 -3.58 -9.70 14.54
N SER A 37 -4.68 -10.31 14.97
CA SER A 37 -4.92 -10.63 16.38
C SER A 37 -3.87 -11.59 16.94
N SER A 38 -3.39 -12.55 16.14
CA SER A 38 -2.30 -13.44 16.57
C SER A 38 -0.98 -12.70 16.79
N GLY A 39 -0.66 -11.72 15.93
CA GLY A 39 0.52 -10.86 16.09
C GLY A 39 0.43 -9.97 17.33
N GLU A 40 -0.71 -9.31 17.52
CA GLU A 40 -0.98 -8.50 18.71
C GLU A 40 -0.89 -9.33 20.00
N ALA A 41 -1.38 -10.57 19.99
CA ALA A 41 -1.28 -11.50 21.13
C ALA A 41 0.18 -11.92 21.46
N LEU A 42 1.08 -11.88 20.48
CA LEU A 42 2.52 -12.11 20.67
C LEU A 42 3.28 -10.82 21.03
N GLY A 43 2.58 -9.69 21.18
CA GLY A 43 3.18 -8.41 21.55
C GLY A 43 3.64 -7.56 20.36
N TYR A 44 3.37 -7.95 19.12
CA TYR A 44 3.67 -7.12 17.96
C TYR A 44 2.62 -6.02 17.79
N ALA A 45 3.06 -4.78 17.65
CA ALA A 45 2.15 -3.66 17.39
C ALA A 45 1.50 -3.78 15.99
N TYR A 46 0.23 -3.37 15.88
CA TYR A 46 -0.40 -3.19 14.57
C TYR A 46 0.07 -1.88 13.92
N ARG A 47 0.49 -1.96 12.66
CA ARG A 47 0.88 -0.81 11.83
C ARG A 47 -0.17 -0.59 10.75
N GLY A 48 -0.85 0.55 10.83
CA GLY A 48 -1.75 1.00 9.76
C GLY A 48 -1.00 1.26 8.44
N ASP A 49 0.27 1.68 8.54
CA ASP A 49 1.18 1.83 7.41
C ASP A 49 2.60 1.38 7.82
N TYR A 50 3.03 0.21 7.36
CA TYR A 50 4.38 -0.30 7.59
C TYR A 50 5.46 0.42 6.78
N ASN A 51 5.07 1.29 5.84
CA ASN A 51 5.97 2.20 5.14
C ASN A 51 5.96 3.62 5.76
N GLY A 52 5.37 3.76 6.96
CA GLY A 52 5.33 4.98 7.75
C GLY A 52 6.58 5.18 8.62
N SER A 53 6.40 5.86 9.75
CA SER A 53 7.50 6.16 10.70
C SER A 53 8.09 4.92 11.36
N GLU A 54 7.28 3.87 11.58
CA GLU A 54 7.68 2.62 12.24
C GLU A 54 7.27 1.42 11.39
N GLN A 55 8.25 0.57 11.04
CA GLN A 55 8.03 -0.56 10.14
C GLN A 55 7.70 -1.87 10.89
N GLU A 56 8.30 -2.08 12.07
CA GLU A 56 8.19 -3.34 12.78
C GLU A 56 6.80 -3.54 13.39
N GLY A 57 6.17 -4.67 13.10
CA GLY A 57 4.86 -5.05 13.60
C GLY A 57 4.07 -5.89 12.61
N VAL A 58 2.77 -6.00 12.85
CA VAL A 58 1.82 -6.63 11.91
C VAL A 58 1.02 -5.58 11.17
N ALA A 59 0.76 -5.78 9.89
CA ALA A 59 0.08 -4.79 9.06
C ALA A 59 -0.74 -5.43 7.95
N ARG A 60 -1.71 -4.67 7.43
CA ARG A 60 -2.38 -4.98 6.17
C ARG A 60 -1.40 -4.78 5.01
N MET A 61 -1.29 -5.79 4.15
CA MET A 61 -0.41 -5.72 2.97
C MET A 61 -0.87 -4.65 1.98
N GLN A 62 0.10 -3.90 1.46
CA GLN A 62 -0.10 -2.89 0.43
C GLN A 62 0.41 -3.42 -0.91
N PHE A 63 -0.26 -3.02 -1.98
CA PHE A 63 -0.02 -3.49 -3.34
C PHE A 63 0.08 -2.33 -4.32
N THR A 64 0.93 -2.48 -5.33
CA THR A 64 0.97 -1.61 -6.51
C THR A 64 -0.15 -2.00 -7.48
N THR A 65 -1.38 -1.72 -7.07
CA THR A 65 -2.60 -2.03 -7.79
C THR A 65 -3.54 -0.84 -7.72
N ALA A 66 -4.26 -0.59 -8.81
CA ALA A 66 -5.33 0.39 -8.87
C ALA A 66 -6.37 -0.06 -9.89
N GLU A 67 -7.64 0.28 -9.64
CA GLU A 67 -8.75 -0.06 -10.55
C GLU A 67 -8.83 -1.57 -10.84
N GLY A 68 -8.58 -2.40 -9.82
CA GLY A 68 -8.61 -3.86 -9.92
C GLY A 68 -7.47 -4.48 -10.74
N ARG A 69 -6.46 -3.69 -11.15
CA ARG A 69 -5.37 -4.14 -12.01
C ARG A 69 -4.01 -3.84 -11.40
N ARG A 70 -3.02 -4.64 -11.80
CA ARG A 70 -1.61 -4.36 -11.51
C ARG A 70 -1.20 -3.03 -12.13
N GLN A 71 -0.59 -2.17 -11.32
CA GLN A 71 0.05 -0.93 -11.77
C GLN A 71 1.54 -1.21 -12.00
N SER A 72 1.86 -1.77 -13.17
CA SER A 72 3.27 -1.99 -13.53
C SER A 72 3.99 -0.66 -13.78
N THR A 73 5.32 -0.69 -13.79
CA THR A 73 6.13 0.49 -14.15
C THR A 73 5.85 0.96 -15.59
N ALA A 74 5.54 0.04 -16.51
CA ALA A 74 5.13 0.39 -17.86
C ALA A 74 3.79 1.15 -17.88
N VAL A 75 2.80 0.69 -17.10
CA VAL A 75 1.49 1.36 -16.98
C VAL A 75 1.63 2.74 -16.33
N ALA A 76 2.41 2.83 -15.25
CA ALA A 76 2.58 4.08 -14.51
C ALA A 76 3.40 5.12 -15.28
N PHE A 77 4.51 4.72 -15.92
CA PHE A 77 5.48 5.68 -16.47
C PHE A 77 5.57 5.68 -17.99
N LEU A 78 5.57 4.51 -18.63
CA LEU A 78 5.84 4.41 -20.07
C LEU A 78 4.61 4.72 -20.92
N HIS A 79 3.46 4.11 -20.62
CA HIS A 79 2.24 4.32 -21.42
C HIS A 79 1.79 5.78 -21.46
N PRO A 80 1.79 6.54 -20.35
CA PRO A 80 1.44 7.97 -20.40
C PRO A 80 2.43 8.80 -21.23
N ALA A 81 3.72 8.43 -21.23
CA ALA A 81 4.74 9.12 -22.00
C ALA A 81 4.69 8.81 -23.51
N LEU A 82 4.18 7.63 -23.89
CA LEU A 82 4.09 7.20 -25.29
C LEU A 82 3.04 7.95 -26.12
N LYS A 83 2.16 8.75 -25.50
CA LYS A 83 1.14 9.60 -26.17
C LYS A 83 0.46 8.92 -27.38
N ARG A 84 -0.14 7.74 -27.15
CA ARG A 84 -0.97 7.06 -28.15
C ARG A 84 -2.44 7.43 -27.99
#